data_AF-A0A950T7P3-F1
#
_entry.id   AF-A0A950T7P3-F1
#
_cell.length_a   1.000
_cell.length_b   1.000
_cell.length_c   1.000
_cell.angle_alpha   90.00
_cell.angle_beta   90.00
_cell.angle_gamma   90.00
#
_symmetry.space_group_name_H-M   'P 1'
#
loop_
_entity.id
_entity.type
_entity.pdbx_description
1 polymer ?
#
loop_
_entity_poly.entity_id
_entity_poly.type
_entity_poly.pdbx_seq_one_letter_code
_entity_poly.pdbx_strand_id
1 'polypeptide(L)' 'MSTATVENKLTRALELVGGSIDPEIAESYPSLEARILAQALENVELAERRLREIQKLVGEIEEVLV' A
#
# COMPACT_ATOMS: atom_id res chain seq x y z
N MET A 1 -3.14 -27.71 3.67
CA MET A 1 -2.09 -26.67 3.61
C MET A 1 -1.32 -26.76 4.92
N SER A 2 0.01 -26.89 4.89
CA SER A 2 0.81 -26.85 6.11
C SER A 2 0.90 -25.43 6.64
N THR A 3 1.00 -25.26 7.96
CA THR A 3 1.20 -23.97 8.64
C THR A 3 2.39 -23.20 8.07
N ALA A 4 3.50 -23.89 7.79
CA ALA A 4 4.68 -23.32 7.13
C ALA A 4 4.38 -22.70 5.75
N THR A 5 3.42 -23.24 5.00
CA THR A 5 3.04 -22.68 3.69
C THR A 5 2.29 -21.35 3.86
N VAL A 6 1.48 -21.21 4.91
CA VAL A 6 0.71 -19.98 5.19
C VAL A 6 1.65 -18.89 5.70
N GLU A 7 2.52 -19.22 6.65
CA GLU A 7 3.52 -18.28 7.19
C GLU A 7 4.40 -17.71 6.09
N ASN A 8 4.97 -18.53 5.20
CA ASN A 8 5.78 -18.07 4.08
C ASN A 8 5.02 -17.10 3.16
N LYS A 9 3.73 -17.35 2.91
CA LYS A 9 2.89 -16.47 2.08
C LYS A 9 2.64 -15.14 2.76
N LEU A 10 2.41 -15.13 4.07
CA LEU A 10 2.18 -13.89 4.83
C LEU A 10 3.45 -13.06 4.98
N THR A 11 4.61 -13.71 5.21
CA THR A 11 5.90 -13.03 5.18
C THR A 11 6.14 -12.38 3.81
N ARG A 12 5.89 -13.12 2.72
CA ARG A 12 6.04 -12.55 1.37
C ARG A 12 5.07 -11.41 1.10
N ALA A 13 3.82 -11.51 1.58
CA ALA A 13 2.84 -10.44 1.43
C ALA A 13 3.24 -9.19 2.23
N LEU A 14 3.80 -9.36 3.43
CA LEU A 14 4.34 -8.27 4.23
C LEU A 14 5.50 -7.54 3.51
N GLU A 15 6.42 -8.28 2.91
CA GLU A 15 7.51 -7.69 2.10
C GLU A 15 6.96 -6.85 0.95
N LEU A 16 5.92 -7.32 0.25
CA LEU A 16 5.33 -6.62 -0.89
C LEU A 16 4.64 -5.31 -0.52
N VAL A 17 4.07 -5.21 0.68
CA VAL A 17 3.43 -3.97 1.16
C VAL A 17 4.40 -2.99 1.81
N GLY A 18 5.70 -3.33 1.90
CA GLY A 18 6.74 -2.42 2.40
C GLY A 18 7.64 -3.01 3.50
N GLY A 19 7.39 -4.24 3.95
CA GLY A 19 8.19 -4.93 4.98
C GLY A 19 7.85 -4.53 6.42
N SER A 20 6.98 -3.54 6.60
CA SER A 20 6.44 -3.12 7.90
C SER A 20 4.97 -2.72 7.77
N ILE A 21 4.26 -2.71 8.89
CA ILE A 21 2.86 -2.25 9.00
C ILE A 21 2.84 -0.97 9.84
N ASP A 22 2.05 0.00 9.44
CA ASP A 22 1.79 1.20 10.22
C ASP A 22 1.28 0.86 11.64
N PRO A 23 1.81 1.50 12.71
CA PRO A 23 1.38 1.23 14.09
C PRO A 23 -0.13 1.34 14.31
N GLU A 24 -0.82 2.29 13.68
CA GLU A 24 -2.27 2.47 13.81
C GLU A 24 -3.03 1.28 13.23
N ILE A 25 -2.57 0.75 12.09
CA ILE A 25 -3.10 -0.47 11.47
C ILE A 25 -2.80 -1.68 12.35
N ALA A 26 -1.59 -1.77 12.91
CA ALA A 26 -1.20 -2.87 13.78
C ALA A 26 -2.05 -2.94 15.05
N GLU A 27 -2.44 -1.80 15.62
CA GLU A 27 -3.32 -1.70 16.78
C GLU A 27 -4.80 -1.96 16.43
N SER A 28 -5.24 -1.53 15.24
CA SER A 28 -6.65 -1.60 14.83
C SER A 28 -7.09 -3.00 14.39
N TYR A 29 -6.18 -3.83 13.88
CA TYR A 29 -6.52 -5.15 13.33
C TYR A 29 -5.87 -6.30 14.11
N PRO A 30 -6.62 -7.37 14.43
CA PRO A 30 -6.14 -8.43 15.31
C PRO A 30 -5.25 -9.48 14.61
N SER A 31 -5.39 -9.67 13.30
CA SER A 31 -4.60 -10.67 12.55
C SER A 31 -3.60 -10.02 11.60
N LEU A 32 -2.48 -10.72 11.34
CA LEU A 32 -1.48 -10.27 10.39
C LEU A 32 -2.07 -10.15 8.97
N GLU A 33 -2.98 -11.04 8.56
CA GLU A 33 -3.62 -10.93 7.25
C GLU A 33 -4.45 -9.66 7.11
N ALA A 34 -5.22 -9.32 8.14
CA ALA A 34 -6.04 -8.11 8.15
C ALA A 34 -5.17 -6.85 8.13
N ARG A 35 -4.05 -6.86 8.87
CA ARG A 35 -3.05 -5.77 8.86
C ARG A 35 -2.42 -5.59 7.49
N ILE A 36 -1.98 -6.68 6.85
CA ILE A 36 -1.39 -6.63 5.49
C ILE A 36 -2.40 -6.09 4.48
N LEU A 37 -3.65 -6.53 4.55
CA LEU A 37 -4.72 -6.03 3.68
C LEU A 37 -4.95 -4.53 3.87
N ALA A 38 -5.07 -4.08 5.13
CA ALA A 38 -5.25 -2.66 5.44
C ALA A 38 -4.07 -1.81 4.93
N GLN A 39 -2.83 -2.26 5.14
CA GLN A 39 -1.65 -1.55 4.63
C GLN A 39 -1.64 -1.48 3.09
N ALA A 40 -2.03 -2.56 2.41
CA ALA A 40 -2.12 -2.58 0.96
C ALA A 40 -3.14 -1.55 0.42
N LEU A 41 -4.29 -1.41 1.08
CA LEU A 41 -5.32 -0.43 0.71
C LEU A 41 -4.83 1.00 0.90
N GLU A 42 -4.18 1.29 2.03
CA GLU A 42 -3.58 2.61 2.29
C GLU A 42 -2.50 2.94 1.25
N ASN A 43 -1.64 1.98 0.92
CA ASN A 43 -0.62 2.16 -0.11
C ASN A 43 -1.23 2.52 -1.48
N VAL A 44 -2.35 1.90 -1.84
CA VAL A 44 -3.08 2.21 -3.09
C VAL A 44 -3.64 3.63 -3.04
N GLU A 45 -4.29 4.01 -1.94
CA GLU A 45 -4.83 5.36 -1.79
C GLU A 45 -3.72 6.43 -1.87
N LEU A 46 -2.58 6.19 -1.21
CA LEU A 46 -1.42 7.07 -1.28
C LEU A 46 -0.86 7.16 -2.70
N ALA A 47 -0.77 6.02 -3.41
CA ALA A 47 -0.32 5.99 -4.80
C ALA A 47 -1.25 6.79 -5.70
N GLU A 48 -2.58 6.69 -5.53
CA GLU A 48 -3.55 7.48 -6.30
C GLU A 48 -3.47 8.98 -6.01
N ARG A 49 -3.28 9.37 -4.75
CA ARG A 49 -3.10 10.79 -4.38
C ARG A 49 -1.85 11.35 -5.05
N ARG A 50 -0.72 10.64 -4.94
CA ARG A 50 0.54 11.02 -5.59
C ARG A 50 0.42 11.08 -7.11
N LEU A 51 -0.29 10.11 -7.72
CA LEU A 51 -0.52 10.11 -9.16
C LEU A 51 -1.30 11.36 -9.59
N ARG A 52 -2.35 11.73 -8.85
CA ARG A 52 -3.13 12.95 -9.12
C ARG A 52 -2.29 14.22 -8.97
N GLU A 53 -1.41 14.29 -7.97
CA GLU A 53 -0.47 15.40 -7.81
C GLU A 53 0.49 15.52 -9.00
N ILE A 54 1.08 14.39 -9.43
CA ILE A 54 1.94 14.35 -10.62
C ILE A 54 1.15 14.79 -11.86
N GLN A 55 -0.08 14.30 -12.04
CA GLN A 55 -0.93 14.69 -13.17
C GLN A 55 -1.25 16.19 -13.18
N LYS A 56 -1.44 16.83 -12.02
CA LYS A 56 -1.62 18.29 -11.95
C LYS A 56 -0.35 19.02 -12.39
N LEU A 57 0.81 18.61 -11.86
CA LEU A 57 2.09 19.23 -12.22
C LEU A 57 2.43 19.07 -13.71
N VAL A 58 2.11 17.91 -14.30
CA VAL A 58 2.36 17.64 -15.73
C VAL A 58 1.28 18.29 -16.62
N GLY A 59 0.01 18.28 -16.19
CA GLY A 59 -1.11 18.89 -16.92
C GLY A 59 -1.07 20.42 -16.96
N GLU A 60 -0.52 21.08 -15.93
CA GLU A 60 -0.24 22.53 -15.96
C GLU A 60 0.83 22.91 -17.00
N ILE A 61 1.67 21.96 -17.47
CA ILE A 61 2.69 22.22 -18.49
C ILE A 61 2.09 22.18 -19.91
N GLU A 62 1.02 21.43 -20.16
CA GLU A 62 0.38 21.37 -21.49
C GLU A 62 -0.36 22.67 -21.86
N GLU A 63 -0.87 23.45 -20.90
CA GLU A 63 -1.53 24.74 -21.17
C GLU A 63 -0.57 25.87 -21.56
N VAL A 64 0.76 25.68 -21.43
CA VAL A 64 1.77 26.70 -21.77
C VAL A 64 2.27 26.57 -23.23
N LEU A 65 1.73 25.62 -24.01
CA LEU A 65 2.10 25.41 -25.41
C LEU A 65 1.00 25.77 -26.43
N VAL A 66 0.06 26.65 -26.07
CA VAL A 66 -0.90 27.25 -27.04
C VAL A 66 -0.57 28.71 -27.31
#